data_AF-A0A3L6J9N9-F1
#
_entry.id   AF-A0A3L6J9N9-F1
#
_cell.length_a   1.000
_cell.length_b   1.000
_cell.length_c   1.000
_cell.angle_alpha   90.00
_cell.angle_beta   90.00
_cell.angle_gamma   90.00
#
_symmetry.space_group_name_H-M   'P 1'
#
loop_
_entity.id
_entity.type
_entity.pdbx_description
1 polymer ?
#
loop_
_entity_poly.entity_id
_entity_poly.type
_entity_poly.pdbx_seq_one_letter_code
_entity_poly.pdbx_strand_id
1 'polypeptide(L)'
;MATERQSVATDKMAFIDMVSDMSRRGDFSAVAETLEGYWINKSKYPWHSVYPVLEKRLLSRKPDSDFSNTLLLLRDAVFGAVGLTSLSLALDVTTEEVVRKITKQQSWKEAQRNVRKFLSDIVSDMIAGGEIKHLTPLGLSADGLGFLVPVLRQAQLEEFRRAKPKIMKGYLNLRPLSNSVIGRTLLRQLAIKEDRLEEQDPRVTSLLESYEHMLVDIEIGEEATAGAAPETEQATIIGGPVKEYAGRKPTKAVESRGSGVQTNLTEYVGRSPGEAEFKPKPHHGHPKTRQRRKSQERQPPLSDRK
;
A
#
# COMPACT_ATOMS: atom_id res chain seq x y z
N MET A 1 8.31 -8.04 -45.47
CA MET A 1 8.23 -9.32 -44.74
C MET A 1 8.36 -9.01 -43.26
N ALA A 2 7.35 -9.34 -42.46
CA ALA A 2 7.43 -9.17 -41.01
C ALA A 2 7.99 -10.46 -40.40
N THR A 3 9.09 -10.37 -39.65
CA THR A 3 9.63 -11.50 -38.90
C THR A 3 8.77 -11.74 -37.67
N GLU A 4 7.96 -12.80 -37.71
CA GLU A 4 7.31 -13.33 -36.51
C GLU A 4 8.39 -13.72 -35.50
N ARG A 5 8.51 -12.94 -34.42
CA ARG A 5 9.24 -13.36 -33.24
C ARG A 5 8.44 -14.48 -32.58
N GLN A 6 8.74 -15.73 -32.92
CA GLN A 6 8.22 -16.90 -32.23
C GLN A 6 8.53 -16.76 -30.73
N SER A 7 7.51 -16.47 -29.93
CA SER A 7 7.68 -16.36 -28.49
C SER A 7 7.86 -17.77 -27.92
N VAL A 8 9.10 -18.10 -27.55
CA VAL A 8 9.43 -19.34 -26.85
C VAL A 8 8.50 -19.48 -25.66
N ALA A 9 7.73 -20.58 -25.61
CA ALA A 9 6.85 -20.87 -24.49
C ALA A 9 7.69 -21.05 -23.23
N THR A 10 7.38 -20.30 -22.17
CA THR A 10 8.11 -20.42 -20.91
C THR A 10 7.74 -21.74 -20.25
N ASP A 11 8.73 -22.50 -19.76
CA ASP A 11 8.45 -23.64 -18.89
C ASP A 11 7.66 -23.14 -17.67
N LYS A 12 6.51 -23.79 -17.42
CA LYS A 12 5.57 -23.40 -16.38
C LYS A 12 6.18 -23.55 -14.99
N MET A 13 7.09 -24.51 -14.80
CA MET A 13 7.82 -24.63 -13.54
C MET A 13 8.84 -23.50 -13.37
N ALA A 14 9.65 -23.22 -14.37
CA ALA A 14 10.57 -22.08 -14.34
C ALA A 14 9.84 -20.72 -14.14
N PHE A 15 8.63 -20.57 -14.69
CA PHE A 15 7.77 -19.41 -14.43
C PHE A 15 7.32 -19.32 -12.96
N ILE A 16 6.91 -20.44 -12.35
CA ILE A 16 6.54 -20.52 -10.93
C ILE A 16 7.73 -20.16 -10.03
N ASP A 17 8.90 -20.73 -10.32
CA ASP A 17 10.11 -20.49 -9.53
C ASP A 17 10.57 -19.02 -9.65
N MET A 18 10.47 -18.42 -10.85
CA MET A 18 10.72 -17.00 -11.09
C MET A 18 9.79 -16.09 -10.27
N VAL A 19 8.47 -16.36 -10.28
CA VAL A 19 7.50 -15.58 -9.48
C VAL A 19 7.73 -15.76 -7.99
N SER A 20 8.10 -16.98 -7.55
CA SER A 20 8.42 -17.26 -6.15
C SER A 20 9.68 -16.53 -5.69
N ASP A 21 10.69 -16.38 -6.56
CA ASP A 21 11.88 -15.58 -6.26
C ASP A 21 11.58 -14.08 -6.21
N MET A 22 10.76 -13.55 -7.12
CA MET A 22 10.26 -12.16 -7.04
C MET A 22 9.56 -11.90 -5.70
N SER A 23 8.66 -12.79 -5.28
CA SER A 23 7.99 -12.70 -3.98
C SER A 23 8.96 -12.77 -2.80
N ARG A 24 9.94 -13.67 -2.85
CA ARG A 24 10.96 -13.83 -1.79
C ARG A 24 11.80 -12.55 -1.60
N ARG A 25 11.99 -11.78 -2.66
CA ARG A 25 12.69 -10.48 -2.64
C ARG A 25 11.77 -9.30 -2.27
N GLY A 26 10.46 -9.52 -2.11
CA GLY A 26 9.46 -8.47 -1.89
C GLY A 26 9.15 -7.62 -3.13
N ASP A 27 9.55 -8.08 -4.33
CA ASP A 27 9.39 -7.35 -5.59
C ASP A 27 8.01 -7.59 -6.20
N PHE A 28 6.98 -7.11 -5.51
CA PHE A 28 5.58 -7.24 -5.93
C PHE A 28 5.27 -6.42 -7.19
N SER A 29 6.07 -5.39 -7.49
CA SER A 29 6.00 -4.63 -8.74
C SER A 29 6.34 -5.50 -9.95
N ALA A 30 7.46 -6.24 -9.91
CA ALA A 30 7.79 -7.20 -10.97
C ALA A 30 6.73 -8.31 -11.10
N VAL A 31 6.15 -8.79 -9.98
CA VAL A 31 5.03 -9.75 -10.05
C VAL A 31 3.82 -9.13 -10.77
N ALA A 32 3.46 -7.87 -10.46
CA ALA A 32 2.39 -7.16 -11.14
C ALA A 32 2.65 -7.01 -12.65
N GLU A 33 3.89 -6.72 -13.06
CA GLU A 33 4.28 -6.74 -14.48
C GLU A 33 4.08 -8.11 -15.14
N THR A 34 4.35 -9.22 -14.44
CA THR A 34 4.06 -10.56 -14.99
C THR A 34 2.56 -10.84 -15.10
N LEU A 35 1.73 -10.28 -14.21
CA LEU A 35 0.28 -10.39 -14.29
C LEU A 35 -0.27 -9.54 -15.43
N GLU A 36 0.17 -8.30 -15.58
CA GLU A 36 -0.17 -7.45 -16.73
C GLU A 36 0.27 -8.08 -18.07
N GLY A 37 1.46 -8.69 -18.07
CA GLY A 37 1.99 -9.45 -19.20
C GLY A 37 1.11 -10.61 -19.67
N TYR A 38 0.21 -11.15 -18.85
CA TYR A 38 -0.74 -12.21 -19.25
C TYR A 38 -1.62 -11.80 -20.44
N TRP A 39 -2.12 -10.57 -20.47
CA TRP A 39 -2.96 -10.08 -21.57
C TRP A 39 -2.16 -9.77 -22.85
N ILE A 40 -0.86 -9.50 -22.71
CA ILE A 40 0.06 -9.23 -23.83
C ILE A 40 0.55 -10.56 -24.45
N ASN A 41 0.99 -11.51 -23.63
CA ASN A 41 1.47 -12.82 -24.08
C ASN A 41 1.25 -13.92 -23.03
N LYS A 42 0.17 -14.69 -23.21
CA LYS A 42 -0.21 -15.84 -22.37
C LYS A 42 0.79 -17.01 -22.39
N SER A 43 1.66 -17.09 -23.40
CA SER A 43 2.69 -18.13 -23.54
C SER A 43 3.94 -17.80 -22.70
N LYS A 44 4.28 -16.51 -22.62
CA LYS A 44 5.36 -16.00 -21.76
C LYS A 44 4.93 -15.89 -20.29
N TYR A 45 3.66 -15.56 -20.04
CA TYR A 45 3.12 -15.34 -18.70
C TYR A 45 1.91 -16.28 -18.43
N PRO A 46 2.14 -17.59 -18.21
CA PRO A 46 1.10 -18.62 -18.25
C PRO A 46 0.26 -18.77 -16.97
N TRP A 47 -0.09 -17.65 -16.31
CA TRP A 47 -0.83 -17.57 -15.03
C TRP A 47 -2.06 -18.48 -14.94
N HIS A 48 -2.87 -18.53 -16.01
CA HIS A 48 -4.04 -19.40 -16.15
C HIS A 48 -3.77 -20.92 -15.98
N SER A 49 -2.50 -21.34 -16.01
CA SER A 49 -2.11 -22.76 -15.94
C SER A 49 -1.15 -23.10 -14.79
N VAL A 50 -0.84 -22.13 -13.91
CA VAL A 50 0.03 -22.32 -12.73
C VAL A 50 -0.54 -23.39 -11.79
N TYR A 51 -1.80 -23.25 -11.37
CA TYR A 51 -2.43 -24.17 -10.42
C TYR A 51 -2.65 -25.59 -10.98
N PRO A 52 -3.13 -25.79 -12.23
CA PRO A 52 -3.17 -27.11 -12.86
C PRO A 52 -1.81 -27.82 -12.99
N VAL A 53 -0.68 -27.10 -12.94
CA VAL A 53 0.67 -27.70 -12.90
C VAL A 53 1.05 -28.09 -11.47
N LEU A 54 0.76 -27.22 -10.49
CA LEU A 54 1.01 -27.49 -9.07
C LEU A 54 0.18 -28.66 -8.54
N GLU A 55 -1.09 -28.76 -8.93
CA GLU A 55 -1.98 -29.88 -8.60
C GLU A 55 -1.44 -31.22 -9.13
N LYS A 56 -0.97 -31.25 -10.39
CA LYS A 56 -0.30 -32.43 -10.95
C LYS A 56 0.97 -32.81 -10.19
N ARG A 57 1.75 -31.82 -9.70
CA ARG A 57 2.93 -32.07 -8.86
C ARG A 57 2.54 -32.64 -7.49
N LEU A 58 1.48 -32.14 -6.88
CA LEU A 58 0.93 -32.64 -5.61
C LEU A 58 0.40 -34.08 -5.73
N LEU A 59 -0.24 -34.43 -6.85
CA LEU A 59 -0.74 -35.79 -7.09
C LEU A 59 0.38 -36.81 -7.42
N SER A 60 1.54 -36.35 -7.89
CA SER A 60 2.65 -37.22 -8.32
C SER A 60 3.79 -37.36 -7.29
N ARG A 61 3.80 -36.54 -6.24
CA ARG A 61 4.77 -36.62 -5.13
C ARG A 61 4.08 -36.27 -3.81
N LYS A 62 4.46 -36.92 -2.71
CA LYS A 62 4.08 -36.44 -1.37
C LYS A 62 4.56 -34.99 -1.23
N PRO A 63 3.74 -34.06 -0.70
CA PRO A 63 4.15 -32.66 -0.52
C PRO A 63 5.37 -32.58 0.41
N ASP A 64 6.41 -31.91 -0.07
CA ASP A 64 7.59 -31.54 0.71
C ASP A 64 7.40 -30.13 1.33
N SER A 65 8.31 -29.74 2.22
CA SER A 65 8.34 -28.39 2.80
C SER A 65 8.44 -27.32 1.72
N ASP A 66 9.15 -27.63 0.64
CA ASP A 66 9.50 -26.70 -0.43
C ASP A 66 8.26 -26.38 -1.27
N PHE A 67 7.41 -27.37 -1.57
CA PHE A 67 6.12 -27.16 -2.22
C PHE A 67 5.17 -26.29 -1.39
N SER A 68 5.10 -26.51 -0.07
CA SER A 68 4.31 -25.65 0.83
C SER A 68 4.83 -24.20 0.81
N ASN A 69 6.16 -24.01 0.83
CA ASN A 69 6.78 -22.70 0.69
C ASN A 69 6.50 -22.05 -0.67
N THR A 70 6.52 -22.80 -1.78
CA THR A 70 6.13 -22.30 -3.11
C THR A 70 4.67 -21.83 -3.13
N LEU A 71 3.75 -22.55 -2.49
CA LEU A 71 2.34 -22.12 -2.41
C LEU A 71 2.16 -20.82 -1.61
N LEU A 72 2.90 -20.65 -0.51
CA LEU A 72 2.91 -19.40 0.27
C LEU A 72 3.53 -18.24 -0.52
N LEU A 73 4.67 -18.45 -1.19
CA LEU A 73 5.29 -17.42 -2.02
C LEU A 73 4.41 -17.02 -3.21
N LEU A 74 3.72 -17.95 -3.86
CA LEU A 74 2.74 -17.64 -4.91
C LEU A 74 1.52 -16.87 -4.37
N ARG A 75 1.14 -17.12 -3.12
CA ARG A 75 0.07 -16.40 -2.43
C ARG A 75 0.47 -14.96 -2.14
N ASP A 76 1.62 -14.75 -1.52
CA ASP A 76 2.15 -13.42 -1.24
C ASP A 76 2.41 -12.64 -2.54
N ALA A 77 2.91 -13.30 -3.60
CA ALA A 77 3.05 -12.73 -4.94
C ALA A 77 1.73 -12.17 -5.47
N VAL A 78 0.66 -12.97 -5.48
CA VAL A 78 -0.64 -12.59 -6.05
C VAL A 78 -1.33 -11.49 -5.21
N PHE A 79 -1.32 -11.62 -3.88
CA PHE A 79 -1.91 -10.62 -2.99
C PHE A 79 -1.11 -9.31 -3.00
N GLY A 80 0.22 -9.38 -3.00
CA GLY A 80 1.10 -8.22 -3.07
C GLY A 80 1.00 -7.47 -4.41
N ALA A 81 0.92 -8.17 -5.54
CA ALA A 81 0.74 -7.54 -6.85
C ALA A 81 -0.63 -6.84 -7.00
N VAL A 82 -1.65 -7.30 -6.28
CA VAL A 82 -2.96 -6.62 -6.19
C VAL A 82 -2.90 -5.42 -5.21
N GLY A 83 -1.86 -5.35 -4.36
CA GLY A 83 -1.65 -4.33 -3.34
C GLY A 83 -2.47 -4.57 -2.08
N LEU A 84 -2.62 -5.84 -1.67
CA LEU A 84 -3.39 -6.31 -0.50
C LEU A 84 -2.55 -7.32 0.31
N THR A 85 -1.33 -6.93 0.69
CA THR A 85 -0.33 -7.79 1.32
C THR A 85 -0.75 -8.35 2.69
N SER A 86 -1.40 -7.56 3.54
CA SER A 86 -1.79 -8.00 4.89
C SER A 86 -2.90 -9.06 4.86
N LEU A 87 -3.64 -9.14 3.76
CA LEU A 87 -4.72 -10.10 3.55
C LEU A 87 -4.24 -11.46 3.07
N SER A 88 -2.96 -11.64 2.74
CA SER A 88 -2.44 -12.92 2.26
C SER A 88 -2.70 -14.03 3.28
N LEU A 89 -2.30 -13.86 4.54
CA LEU A 89 -2.53 -14.89 5.58
C LEU A 89 -3.89 -14.79 6.27
N ALA A 90 -4.62 -13.68 6.14
CA ALA A 90 -5.85 -13.44 6.89
C ALA A 90 -7.12 -14.05 6.27
N LEU A 91 -7.15 -14.27 4.94
CA LEU A 91 -8.36 -14.70 4.23
C LEU A 91 -8.36 -16.18 3.87
N ASP A 92 -9.47 -16.90 4.14
CA ASP A 92 -9.69 -18.29 3.70
C ASP A 92 -10.15 -18.39 2.22
N VAL A 93 -9.51 -17.60 1.35
CA VAL A 93 -9.73 -17.62 -0.10
C VAL A 93 -8.55 -18.30 -0.77
N THR A 94 -8.79 -19.32 -1.59
CA THR A 94 -7.69 -19.99 -2.31
C THR A 94 -7.00 -19.03 -3.28
N THR A 95 -5.67 -19.07 -3.35
CA THR A 95 -4.90 -18.22 -4.28
C THR A 95 -5.26 -18.53 -5.74
N GLU A 96 -5.66 -19.77 -6.03
CA GLU A 96 -6.19 -20.13 -7.34
C GLU A 96 -7.47 -19.35 -7.68
N GLU A 97 -8.43 -19.24 -6.75
CA GLU A 97 -9.66 -18.47 -7.01
C GLU A 97 -9.34 -17.02 -7.35
N VAL A 98 -8.40 -16.41 -6.63
CA VAL A 98 -7.92 -15.04 -6.91
C VAL A 98 -7.36 -14.96 -8.33
N VAL A 99 -6.45 -15.86 -8.73
CA VAL A 99 -5.88 -15.89 -10.09
C VAL A 99 -6.95 -16.20 -11.16
N ARG A 100 -7.95 -17.05 -10.88
CA ARG A 100 -9.10 -17.27 -11.77
C ARG A 100 -9.95 -16.01 -11.93
N LYS A 101 -10.11 -15.17 -10.89
CA LYS A 101 -10.82 -13.88 -11.00
C LYS A 101 -10.02 -12.83 -11.76
N ILE A 102 -8.70 -12.78 -11.58
CA ILE A 102 -7.78 -11.96 -12.37
C ILE A 102 -7.89 -12.34 -13.86
N THR A 103 -7.58 -13.60 -14.19
CA THR A 103 -7.40 -14.07 -15.58
C THR A 103 -8.69 -14.13 -16.42
N LYS A 104 -9.86 -13.95 -15.79
CA LYS A 104 -11.17 -13.82 -16.45
C LYS A 104 -11.49 -12.41 -16.97
N GLN A 105 -10.81 -11.36 -16.50
CA GLN A 105 -11.09 -9.98 -16.93
C GLN A 105 -10.45 -9.65 -18.29
N GLN A 106 -10.85 -8.54 -18.89
CA GLN A 106 -10.35 -8.10 -20.20
C GLN A 106 -9.00 -7.37 -20.11
N SER A 107 -8.65 -6.82 -18.95
CA SER A 107 -7.40 -6.08 -18.72
C SER A 107 -6.90 -6.18 -17.28
N TRP A 108 -5.62 -5.88 -17.05
CA TRP A 108 -5.02 -5.82 -15.71
C TRP A 108 -5.72 -4.81 -14.79
N LYS A 109 -6.04 -3.62 -15.29
CA LYS A 109 -6.73 -2.57 -14.50
C LYS A 109 -8.13 -3.00 -14.05
N GLU A 110 -8.85 -3.73 -14.90
CA GLU A 110 -10.15 -4.31 -14.57
C GLU A 110 -10.00 -5.47 -13.56
N ALA A 111 -9.02 -6.36 -13.77
CA ALA A 111 -8.67 -7.43 -12.84
C ALA A 111 -8.35 -6.91 -11.44
N GLN A 112 -7.45 -5.94 -11.33
CA GLN A 112 -7.08 -5.33 -10.06
C GLN A 112 -8.30 -4.71 -9.36
N ARG A 113 -9.14 -3.95 -10.07
CA ARG A 113 -10.36 -3.36 -9.49
C ARG A 113 -11.34 -4.42 -9.00
N ASN A 114 -11.65 -5.41 -9.82
CA ASN A 114 -12.66 -6.42 -9.51
C ASN A 114 -12.19 -7.38 -8.40
N VAL A 115 -10.90 -7.69 -8.34
CA VAL A 115 -10.31 -8.52 -7.28
C VAL A 115 -10.15 -7.75 -5.97
N ARG A 116 -9.71 -6.48 -5.99
CA ARG A 116 -9.68 -5.63 -4.78
C ARG A 116 -11.08 -5.47 -4.19
N LYS A 117 -12.10 -5.27 -5.04
CA LYS A 117 -13.50 -5.25 -4.58
C LYS A 117 -13.87 -6.58 -3.93
N PHE A 118 -13.71 -7.71 -4.64
CA PHE A 118 -14.06 -9.03 -4.12
C PHE A 118 -13.40 -9.35 -2.76
N LEU A 119 -12.10 -9.08 -2.61
CA LEU A 119 -11.38 -9.33 -1.36
C LEU A 119 -11.81 -8.34 -0.26
N SER A 120 -12.15 -7.10 -0.61
CA SER A 120 -12.72 -6.12 0.34
C SER A 120 -14.13 -6.51 0.82
N ASP A 121 -14.97 -7.05 -0.07
CA ASP A 121 -16.31 -7.52 0.27
C ASP A 121 -16.19 -8.67 1.31
N ILE A 122 -15.28 -9.62 1.08
CA ILE A 122 -14.97 -10.72 2.04
C ILE A 122 -14.48 -10.18 3.39
N VAL A 123 -13.57 -9.21 3.42
CA VAL A 123 -13.10 -8.62 4.69
C VAL A 123 -14.27 -7.97 5.44
N SER A 124 -15.19 -7.30 4.72
CA SER A 124 -16.40 -6.74 5.32
C SER A 124 -17.31 -7.81 5.91
N ASP A 125 -17.51 -8.93 5.20
CA ASP A 125 -18.31 -10.06 5.67
C ASP A 125 -17.66 -10.74 6.90
N MET A 126 -16.33 -10.91 6.90
CA MET A 126 -15.58 -11.43 8.05
C MET A 126 -15.71 -10.53 9.28
N ILE A 127 -15.65 -9.20 9.11
CA ILE A 127 -15.86 -8.25 10.21
C ILE A 127 -17.28 -8.37 10.77
N ALA A 128 -18.29 -8.45 9.89
CA ALA A 128 -19.69 -8.65 10.30
C ALA A 128 -19.94 -10.00 10.99
N GLY A 129 -19.24 -11.06 10.56
CA GLY A 129 -19.26 -12.39 11.19
C GLY A 129 -18.47 -12.51 12.49
N GLY A 130 -17.64 -11.52 12.83
CA GLY A 130 -16.77 -11.54 14.02
C GLY A 130 -15.44 -12.28 13.82
N GLU A 131 -15.05 -12.62 12.59
CA GLU A 131 -13.79 -13.31 12.24
C GLU A 131 -12.58 -12.34 12.20
N ILE A 132 -12.53 -11.44 13.19
CA ILE A 132 -11.62 -10.28 13.25
C ILE A 132 -10.23 -10.60 13.80
N LYS A 133 -9.98 -11.85 14.21
CA LYS A 133 -8.80 -12.29 14.98
C LYS A 133 -7.45 -12.02 14.29
N HIS A 134 -7.45 -12.08 12.95
CA HIS A 134 -6.27 -11.96 12.08
C HIS A 134 -6.21 -10.64 11.31
N LEU A 135 -7.26 -9.82 11.38
CA LEU A 135 -7.31 -8.52 10.71
C LEU A 135 -6.59 -7.46 11.54
N THR A 136 -5.55 -6.86 10.99
CA THR A 136 -4.78 -5.80 11.65
C THR A 136 -5.18 -4.41 11.11
N PRO A 137 -5.56 -3.44 11.97
CA PRO A 137 -5.90 -2.08 11.53
C PRO A 137 -4.81 -1.39 10.69
N LEU A 138 -3.54 -1.61 11.05
CA LEU A 138 -2.39 -1.07 10.32
C LEU A 138 -2.24 -1.71 8.93
N GLY A 139 -2.39 -3.04 8.84
CA GLY A 139 -2.33 -3.77 7.58
C GLY A 139 -3.44 -3.34 6.62
N LEU A 140 -4.69 -3.27 7.09
CA LEU A 140 -5.81 -2.77 6.28
C LEU A 140 -5.58 -1.33 5.81
N SER A 141 -5.04 -0.45 6.65
CA SER A 141 -4.70 0.92 6.26
C SER A 141 -3.63 0.95 5.17
N ALA A 142 -2.54 0.19 5.34
CA ALA A 142 -1.43 0.12 4.39
C ALA A 142 -1.86 -0.46 3.03
N ASP A 143 -2.74 -1.47 3.04
CA ASP A 143 -3.33 -2.09 1.86
C ASP A 143 -4.40 -1.20 1.17
N GLY A 144 -4.71 -0.01 1.72
CA GLY A 144 -5.70 0.92 1.16
C GLY A 144 -7.17 0.55 1.47
N LEU A 145 -7.39 -0.29 2.47
CA LEU A 145 -8.70 -0.66 3.04
C LEU A 145 -8.99 0.05 4.37
N GLY A 146 -8.34 1.20 4.61
CA GLY A 146 -8.49 1.99 5.84
C GLY A 146 -9.94 2.37 6.19
N PHE A 147 -10.86 2.39 5.22
CA PHE A 147 -12.28 2.63 5.45
C PHE A 147 -12.99 1.51 6.24
N LEU A 148 -12.43 0.31 6.29
CA LEU A 148 -12.94 -0.80 7.12
C LEU A 148 -12.42 -0.75 8.56
N VAL A 149 -11.41 0.07 8.85
CA VAL A 149 -10.78 0.13 10.18
C VAL A 149 -11.74 0.58 11.29
N PRO A 150 -12.62 1.59 11.11
CA PRO A 150 -13.61 1.95 12.14
C PRO A 150 -14.56 0.78 12.46
N VAL A 151 -15.05 0.08 11.44
CA VAL A 151 -15.96 -1.07 11.60
C VAL A 151 -15.24 -2.23 12.31
N LEU A 152 -13.97 -2.47 11.95
CA LEU A 152 -13.12 -3.46 12.63
C LEU A 152 -12.91 -3.12 14.11
N ARG A 153 -12.63 -1.86 14.46
CA ARG A 153 -12.44 -1.43 15.86
C ARG A 153 -13.71 -1.59 16.68
N GLN A 154 -14.85 -1.15 16.15
CA GLN A 154 -16.15 -1.35 16.77
C GLN A 154 -16.43 -2.85 17.02
N ALA A 155 -16.15 -3.72 16.04
CA ALA A 155 -16.29 -5.16 16.19
C ALA A 155 -15.34 -5.74 17.26
N GLN A 156 -14.10 -5.26 17.35
CA GLN A 156 -13.14 -5.65 18.39
C GLN A 156 -13.59 -5.19 19.79
N LEU A 157 -14.13 -3.98 19.92
CA LEU A 157 -14.71 -3.45 21.15
C LEU A 157 -15.94 -4.26 21.60
N GLU A 158 -16.82 -4.63 20.67
CA GLU A 158 -17.96 -5.50 20.99
C GLU A 158 -17.54 -6.91 21.40
N GLU A 159 -16.54 -7.50 20.74
CA GLU A 159 -15.94 -8.77 21.15
C GLU A 159 -15.39 -8.66 22.59
N PHE A 160 -14.68 -7.59 22.89
CA PHE A 160 -14.11 -7.34 24.23
C PHE A 160 -15.18 -7.13 25.31
N ARG A 161 -16.22 -6.33 25.04
CA ARG A 161 -17.40 -6.16 25.91
C ARG A 161 -18.10 -7.50 26.20
N ARG A 162 -18.24 -8.37 25.19
CA ARG A 162 -18.81 -9.72 25.34
C ARG A 162 -17.89 -10.66 26.12
N ALA A 163 -16.58 -10.43 26.05
CA ALA A 163 -15.55 -11.19 26.77
C ALA A 163 -15.40 -10.80 28.26
N LYS A 164 -16.29 -9.96 28.82
CA LYS A 164 -16.22 -9.48 30.22
C LYS A 164 -15.90 -10.61 31.21
N PRO A 165 -14.79 -10.52 31.97
CA PRO A 165 -14.40 -11.53 32.95
C PRO A 165 -15.48 -11.67 34.03
N LYS A 166 -15.84 -12.92 34.35
CA LYS A 166 -16.87 -13.26 35.35
C LYS A 166 -16.40 -14.40 36.23
N ILE A 167 -16.55 -14.24 37.54
CA ILE A 167 -16.29 -15.29 38.53
C ILE A 167 -17.45 -16.29 38.48
N MET A 168 -17.13 -17.57 38.34
CA MET A 168 -18.10 -18.66 38.36
C MET A 168 -17.53 -19.81 39.17
N LYS A 169 -18.25 -20.25 40.21
CA LYS A 169 -17.88 -21.41 41.05
C LYS A 169 -16.46 -21.31 41.66
N GLY A 170 -16.08 -20.15 42.18
CA GLY A 170 -14.78 -19.95 42.85
C GLY A 170 -13.58 -19.71 41.93
N TYR A 171 -13.80 -19.60 40.61
CA TYR A 171 -12.73 -19.28 39.66
C TYR A 171 -13.16 -18.23 38.64
N LEU A 172 -12.19 -17.44 38.18
CA LEU A 172 -12.33 -16.51 37.07
C LEU A 172 -11.96 -17.22 35.77
N ASN A 173 -12.87 -17.25 34.79
CA ASN A 173 -12.64 -17.87 33.48
C ASN A 173 -12.09 -16.84 32.48
N LEU A 174 -10.85 -17.02 32.03
CA LEU A 174 -10.16 -16.08 31.13
C LEU A 174 -10.25 -16.46 29.65
N ARG A 175 -10.84 -17.62 29.31
CA ARG A 175 -11.03 -18.07 27.92
C ARG A 175 -11.72 -17.06 26.98
N PRO A 176 -12.75 -16.29 27.42
CA PRO A 176 -13.31 -15.26 26.56
C PRO A 176 -12.29 -14.16 26.21
N LEU A 177 -11.51 -13.70 27.20
CA LEU A 177 -10.45 -12.71 27.01
C LEU A 177 -9.29 -13.26 26.16
N SER A 178 -8.89 -14.52 26.34
CA SER A 178 -7.81 -15.13 25.55
C SER A 178 -8.17 -15.40 24.08
N ASN A 179 -9.46 -15.41 23.74
CA ASN A 179 -9.91 -15.45 22.35
C ASN A 179 -9.94 -14.05 21.72
N SER A 180 -10.35 -13.03 22.48
CA SER A 180 -10.45 -11.66 21.99
C SER A 180 -9.11 -11.06 21.54
N VAL A 181 -9.14 -10.17 20.54
CA VAL A 181 -7.95 -9.38 20.13
C VAL A 181 -7.46 -8.47 21.26
N ILE A 182 -8.36 -7.69 21.85
CA ILE A 182 -8.05 -6.76 22.93
C ILE A 182 -7.75 -7.53 24.23
N GLY A 183 -8.56 -8.55 24.56
CA GLY A 183 -8.36 -9.37 25.76
C GLY A 183 -7.00 -10.08 25.80
N ARG A 184 -6.48 -10.57 24.67
CA ARG A 184 -5.11 -11.12 24.59
C ARG A 184 -4.02 -10.09 24.88
N THR A 185 -4.27 -8.82 24.58
CA THR A 185 -3.34 -7.73 24.86
C THR A 185 -3.33 -7.39 26.35
N LEU A 186 -4.51 -7.29 26.97
CA LEU A 186 -4.68 -7.12 28.42
C LEU A 186 -3.99 -8.25 29.21
N LEU A 187 -4.27 -9.51 28.89
CA LEU A 187 -3.67 -10.67 29.57
C LEU A 187 -2.13 -10.68 29.45
N ARG A 188 -1.59 -10.25 28.30
CA ARG A 188 -0.15 -10.11 28.09
C ARG A 188 0.47 -8.99 28.93
N GLN A 189 -0.19 -7.84 29.05
CA GLN A 189 0.26 -6.72 29.89
C GLN A 189 0.33 -7.11 31.37
N LEU A 190 -0.64 -7.90 31.84
CA LEU A 190 -0.69 -8.44 33.21
C LEU A 190 0.17 -9.71 33.40
N ALA A 191 0.89 -10.15 32.38
CA ALA A 191 1.70 -11.37 32.34
C ALA A 191 0.97 -12.69 32.71
N ILE A 192 -0.37 -12.71 32.58
CA ILE A 192 -1.21 -13.88 32.86
C ILE A 192 -1.19 -14.83 31.64
N LYS A 193 -0.91 -16.11 31.89
CA LYS A 193 -0.83 -17.16 30.85
C LYS A 193 -1.88 -18.24 31.03
N GLU A 194 -2.52 -18.27 32.20
CA GLU A 194 -3.47 -19.27 32.62
C GLU A 194 -4.89 -18.99 32.07
N ASP A 195 -5.60 -20.03 31.65
CA ASP A 195 -7.01 -19.95 31.23
C ASP A 195 -7.97 -19.63 32.39
N ARG A 196 -7.51 -19.79 33.63
CA ARG A 196 -8.30 -19.68 34.87
C ARG A 196 -7.43 -19.15 36.00
N LEU A 197 -8.04 -18.33 36.86
CA LEU A 197 -7.49 -17.92 38.15
C LEU A 197 -8.47 -18.32 39.27
N GLU A 198 -7.97 -18.61 40.46
CA GLU A 198 -8.82 -18.79 41.65
C GLU A 198 -9.35 -17.43 42.13
N GLU A 199 -10.55 -17.38 42.69
CA GLU A 199 -11.19 -16.15 43.15
C GLU A 199 -10.36 -15.37 44.20
N GLN A 200 -9.51 -16.07 44.96
CA GLN A 200 -8.64 -15.49 45.98
C GLN A 200 -7.25 -15.07 45.45
N ASP A 201 -6.94 -15.30 44.17
CA ASP A 201 -5.66 -14.89 43.58
C ASP A 201 -5.60 -13.35 43.51
N PRO A 202 -4.56 -12.69 44.06
CA PRO A 202 -4.45 -11.23 44.08
C PRO A 202 -4.40 -10.60 42.67
N ARG A 203 -4.14 -11.38 41.62
CA ARG A 203 -4.20 -10.93 40.22
C ARG A 203 -5.64 -10.70 39.74
N VAL A 204 -6.65 -11.27 40.40
CA VAL A 204 -8.07 -11.14 39.98
C VAL A 204 -8.55 -9.71 40.09
N THR A 205 -8.32 -9.02 41.22
CA THR A 205 -8.76 -7.61 41.38
C THR A 205 -8.10 -6.70 40.36
N SER A 206 -6.77 -6.80 40.22
CA SER A 206 -6.00 -6.04 39.24
C SER A 206 -6.45 -6.28 37.80
N LEU A 207 -6.83 -7.53 37.44
CA LEU A 207 -7.37 -7.84 36.11
C LEU A 207 -8.76 -7.23 35.90
N LEU A 208 -9.65 -7.29 36.90
CA LEU A 208 -10.99 -6.69 36.79
C LEU A 208 -10.90 -5.16 36.66
N GLU A 209 -10.07 -4.50 37.47
CA GLU A 209 -9.80 -3.07 37.38
C GLU A 209 -9.21 -2.70 36.01
N SER A 210 -8.17 -3.42 35.56
CA SER A 210 -7.53 -3.17 34.27
C SER A 210 -8.46 -3.43 33.07
N TYR A 211 -9.42 -4.35 33.20
CA TYR A 211 -10.45 -4.59 32.19
C TYR A 211 -11.40 -3.39 32.06
N GLU A 212 -11.92 -2.87 33.18
CA GLU A 212 -12.82 -1.70 33.13
C GLU A 212 -12.06 -0.44 32.67
N HIS A 213 -10.81 -0.23 33.13
CA HIS A 213 -9.96 0.86 32.66
C HIS A 213 -9.71 0.78 31.14
N MET A 214 -9.28 -0.38 30.63
CA MET A 214 -9.04 -0.56 29.19
C MET A 214 -10.33 -0.40 28.36
N LEU A 215 -11.48 -0.79 28.90
CA LEU A 215 -12.77 -0.58 28.24
C LEU A 215 -13.07 0.92 28.08
N VAL A 216 -12.93 1.69 29.17
CA VAL A 216 -13.14 3.14 29.20
C VAL A 216 -12.13 3.87 28.30
N ASP A 217 -10.85 3.51 28.35
CA ASP A 217 -9.80 4.12 27.53
C ASP A 217 -10.05 3.95 26.03
N ILE A 218 -10.59 2.80 25.62
CA ILE A 218 -10.93 2.52 24.21
C ILE A 218 -12.19 3.27 23.79
N GLU A 219 -13.22 3.30 24.64
CA GLU A 219 -14.48 4.02 24.38
C GLU A 219 -14.24 5.53 24.26
N ILE A 220 -13.53 6.14 25.20
CA ILE A 220 -13.12 7.55 25.14
C ILE A 220 -12.12 7.79 23.99
N GLY A 221 -11.23 6.84 23.72
CA GLY A 221 -10.26 6.94 22.62
C GLY A 221 -10.92 7.01 21.23
N GLU A 222 -12.03 6.28 21.01
CA GLU A 222 -12.81 6.40 19.77
C GLU A 222 -13.55 7.75 19.71
N GLU A 223 -14.14 8.21 20.81
CA GLU A 223 -14.78 9.54 20.89
C GLU A 223 -13.77 10.69 20.64
N ALA A 224 -12.55 10.60 21.17
CA ALA A 224 -11.50 11.59 20.97
C ALA A 224 -10.87 11.55 19.56
N THR A 225 -10.93 10.40 18.87
CA THR A 225 -10.48 10.29 17.47
C THR A 225 -11.47 10.96 16.51
N ALA A 226 -12.70 11.25 16.95
CA ALA A 226 -13.71 11.99 16.19
C ALA A 226 -13.42 13.52 16.15
N GLY A 227 -12.24 13.91 15.67
CA GLY A 227 -11.98 15.26 15.15
C GLY A 227 -11.62 16.34 16.18
N ALA A 228 -10.53 16.16 16.93
CA ALA A 228 -9.81 17.30 17.49
C ALA A 228 -9.25 18.17 16.33
N ALA A 229 -9.72 19.42 16.23
CA ALA A 229 -9.20 20.37 15.25
C ALA A 229 -7.75 20.79 15.58
N PRO A 230 -6.88 21.04 14.58
CA PRO A 230 -5.52 21.50 14.84
C PRO A 230 -5.51 22.88 15.50
N GLU A 231 -4.54 23.12 16.39
CA GLU A 231 -4.46 24.24 17.35
C GLU A 231 -4.50 25.67 16.76
N THR A 232 -4.50 25.82 15.43
CA THR A 232 -4.44 27.09 14.71
C THR A 232 -5.78 27.57 14.13
N GLU A 233 -6.85 26.78 14.23
CA GLU A 233 -8.19 27.18 13.74
C GLU A 233 -9.11 27.64 14.89
N GLN A 234 -9.85 28.75 14.69
CA GLN A 234 -10.86 29.16 15.66
C GLN A 234 -12.02 28.16 15.67
N ALA A 235 -12.27 27.58 16.84
CA ALA A 235 -13.39 26.67 17.07
C ALA A 235 -14.70 27.43 17.31
N THR A 236 -15.80 26.85 16.84
CA THR A 236 -17.16 27.23 17.29
C THR A 236 -17.41 26.74 18.71
N ILE A 237 -18.50 27.20 19.35
CA ILE A 237 -18.91 26.77 20.71
C ILE A 237 -19.14 25.24 20.81
N ILE A 238 -19.29 24.55 19.67
CA ILE A 238 -19.48 23.09 19.57
C ILE A 238 -18.17 22.37 19.15
N GLY A 239 -17.02 23.05 19.23
CA GLY A 239 -15.68 22.48 18.94
C GLY A 239 -15.35 22.27 17.45
N GLY A 240 -16.32 22.43 16.55
CA GLY A 240 -16.09 22.31 15.10
C GLY A 240 -15.37 23.53 14.49
N PRO A 241 -14.50 23.34 13.48
CA PRO A 241 -13.75 24.42 12.84
C PRO A 241 -14.66 25.37 12.05
N VAL A 242 -14.39 26.68 12.17
CA VAL A 242 -15.11 27.71 11.40
C VAL A 242 -14.71 27.64 9.93
N LYS A 243 -15.65 27.25 9.05
CA LYS A 243 -15.44 27.30 7.60
C LYS A 243 -15.43 28.75 7.10
N GLU A 244 -14.24 29.30 6.85
CA GLU A 244 -14.12 30.56 6.12
C GLU A 244 -14.72 30.44 4.71
N TYR A 245 -15.72 31.26 4.39
CA TYR A 245 -16.26 31.39 3.04
C TYR A 245 -15.30 32.21 2.16
N ALA A 246 -14.15 31.63 1.81
CA ALA A 246 -13.18 32.23 0.91
C ALA A 246 -13.72 32.28 -0.53
N GLY A 247 -14.22 33.46 -0.94
CA GLY A 247 -14.74 33.69 -2.28
C GLY A 247 -13.71 33.45 -3.39
N ARG A 248 -14.19 32.92 -4.53
CA ARG A 248 -13.40 32.60 -5.74
C ARG A 248 -12.43 33.72 -6.13
N LYS A 249 -11.15 33.40 -6.35
CA LYS A 249 -10.23 34.15 -7.21
C LYS A 249 -9.59 33.22 -8.24
N PRO A 250 -9.35 33.69 -9.48
CA PRO A 250 -9.09 32.80 -10.62
C PRO A 250 -7.66 32.27 -10.65
N THR A 251 -7.50 31.04 -11.14
CA THR A 251 -6.23 30.44 -11.54
C THR A 251 -5.57 31.27 -12.64
N LYS A 252 -4.33 31.75 -12.39
CA LYS A 252 -3.49 32.29 -13.47
C LYS A 252 -3.03 31.15 -14.37
N ALA A 253 -3.11 31.35 -15.69
CA ALA A 253 -2.60 30.41 -16.67
C ALA A 253 -1.07 30.27 -16.55
N VAL A 254 -0.57 29.04 -16.67
CA VAL A 254 0.87 28.74 -16.75
C VAL A 254 1.27 28.75 -18.22
N GLU A 255 2.17 29.68 -18.59
CA GLU A 255 2.76 29.70 -19.93
C GLU A 255 3.68 28.50 -20.15
N SER A 256 3.62 27.90 -21.34
CA SER A 256 4.46 26.77 -21.72
C SER A 256 5.91 27.20 -21.93
N ARG A 257 6.84 26.64 -21.14
CA ARG A 257 8.28 26.82 -21.35
C ARG A 257 8.80 25.82 -22.40
N GLY A 258 9.61 26.30 -23.33
CA GLY A 258 10.20 25.49 -24.40
C GLY A 258 11.22 24.46 -23.91
N SER A 259 11.45 23.40 -24.70
CA SER A 259 12.40 22.35 -24.35
C SER A 259 13.85 22.88 -24.33
N GLY A 260 14.64 22.41 -23.36
CA GLY A 260 16.08 22.69 -23.28
C GLY A 260 16.54 23.65 -22.17
N VAL A 261 15.64 24.26 -21.38
CA VAL A 261 16.04 25.10 -20.23
C VAL A 261 16.17 24.25 -18.96
N GLN A 262 17.41 23.92 -18.59
CA GLN A 262 17.72 23.24 -17.32
C GLN A 262 17.92 24.29 -16.21
N THR A 263 17.11 24.23 -15.15
CA THR A 263 17.21 25.15 -14.00
C THR A 263 18.31 24.71 -13.03
N ASN A 264 19.12 25.65 -12.55
CA ASN A 264 20.16 25.38 -11.56
C ASN A 264 19.57 24.90 -10.23
N LEU A 265 20.21 23.91 -9.59
CA LEU A 265 19.74 23.22 -8.38
C LEU A 265 19.70 24.08 -7.09
N THR A 266 19.94 25.38 -7.17
CA THR A 266 20.23 26.25 -6.01
C THR A 266 19.16 27.31 -5.69
N GLU A 267 18.04 27.39 -6.43
CA GLU A 267 16.97 28.38 -6.15
C GLU A 267 16.29 28.21 -4.77
N TYR A 268 16.46 27.07 -4.08
CA TYR A 268 15.83 26.78 -2.79
C TYR A 268 16.75 26.93 -1.56
N VAL A 269 18.02 27.32 -1.72
CA VAL A 269 18.92 27.54 -0.58
C VAL A 269 19.20 29.03 -0.39
N GLY A 270 18.42 29.65 0.50
CA GLY A 270 18.77 30.95 1.10
C GLY A 270 18.05 32.18 0.53
N ARG A 271 16.78 32.39 0.92
CA ARG A 271 16.18 33.74 1.01
C ARG A 271 15.31 33.87 2.26
N SER A 272 15.92 34.36 3.33
CA SER A 272 15.18 34.95 4.46
C SER A 272 14.53 36.27 4.02
N PRO A 273 13.32 36.62 4.53
CA PRO A 273 12.61 37.81 4.09
C PRO A 273 13.05 39.04 4.89
N GLY A 274 13.86 39.91 4.28
CA GLY A 274 14.19 41.20 4.88
C GLY A 274 15.57 41.71 4.50
N GLU A 275 15.66 42.35 3.33
CA GLU A 275 16.36 43.63 3.16
C GLU A 275 16.17 44.09 1.71
N ALA A 276 15.58 45.28 1.55
CA ALA A 276 15.38 45.92 0.26
C ALA A 276 16.24 47.18 0.24
N GLU A 277 17.29 47.18 -0.58
CA GLU A 277 18.00 48.40 -0.98
C GLU A 277 18.23 48.48 -2.49
N PHE A 278 18.46 49.70 -2.97
CA PHE A 278 17.89 50.17 -4.23
C PHE A 278 18.84 51.09 -4.99
N LYS A 279 19.06 50.75 -6.28
CA LYS A 279 19.65 51.58 -7.36
C LYS A 279 21.15 51.97 -7.21
N PRO A 280 21.78 52.55 -8.27
CA PRO A 280 21.40 52.63 -9.68
C PRO A 280 22.45 52.08 -10.67
N LYS A 281 22.09 52.00 -11.96
CA LYS A 281 23.07 51.91 -13.08
C LYS A 281 23.67 53.28 -13.40
N PRO A 282 24.88 53.33 -13.98
CA PRO A 282 25.21 54.28 -15.04
C PRO A 282 25.38 53.59 -16.42
N HIS A 283 25.55 54.40 -17.47
CA HIS A 283 25.31 54.05 -18.87
C HIS A 283 26.52 54.38 -19.78
N HIS A 284 26.55 53.77 -20.97
CA HIS A 284 27.39 54.11 -22.16
C HIS A 284 28.90 53.80 -22.18
N GLY A 285 29.38 53.29 -23.34
CA GLY A 285 30.80 52.96 -23.58
C GLY A 285 31.16 52.26 -24.91
N HIS A 286 30.49 52.57 -26.02
CA HIS A 286 30.99 52.28 -27.39
C HIS A 286 31.26 53.64 -28.08
N PRO A 287 32.22 53.77 -29.03
CA PRO A 287 32.56 52.77 -30.05
C PRO A 287 34.03 52.73 -30.58
N LYS A 288 34.21 51.98 -31.70
CA LYS A 288 35.11 52.23 -32.87
C LYS A 288 36.55 51.67 -32.97
N THR A 289 36.65 50.66 -33.85
CA THR A 289 37.68 50.42 -34.92
C THR A 289 39.16 50.19 -34.62
N ARG A 290 39.70 49.09 -35.19
CA ARG A 290 40.67 49.19 -36.31
C ARG A 290 40.70 47.91 -37.20
N GLN A 291 40.81 48.10 -38.51
CA GLN A 291 40.96 47.04 -39.52
C GLN A 291 42.42 46.54 -39.62
N ARG A 292 42.62 45.33 -40.17
CA ARG A 292 43.62 45.16 -41.24
C ARG A 292 43.27 44.03 -42.22
N ARG A 293 43.33 44.35 -43.52
CA ARG A 293 43.16 43.45 -44.68
C ARG A 293 44.48 42.82 -45.11
N LYS A 294 44.40 41.62 -45.70
CA LYS A 294 44.98 41.22 -47.01
C LYS A 294 44.08 40.09 -47.54
N SER A 295 43.23 40.30 -48.56
CA SER A 295 43.53 40.40 -50.00
C SER A 295 44.00 39.04 -50.57
N GLN A 296 43.15 38.33 -51.33
CA GLN A 296 42.98 38.39 -52.82
C GLN A 296 44.16 37.74 -53.56
N GLU A 297 44.05 36.98 -54.66
CA GLU A 297 42.96 36.59 -55.59
C GLU A 297 43.32 35.19 -56.21
N ARG A 298 42.65 34.50 -57.15
CA ARG A 298 41.54 34.78 -58.10
C ARG A 298 40.79 33.47 -58.50
N GLN A 299 39.81 33.57 -59.40
CA GLN A 299 39.22 32.53 -60.28
C GLN A 299 39.14 33.07 -61.73
N PRO A 300 38.75 32.30 -62.77
CA PRO A 300 39.06 30.91 -63.10
C PRO A 300 39.89 30.89 -64.42
N PRO A 301 39.46 30.59 -65.69
CA PRO A 301 38.28 29.92 -66.27
C PRO A 301 38.58 28.69 -67.20
N LEU A 302 37.50 27.99 -67.60
CA LEU A 302 37.23 27.25 -68.87
C LEU A 302 38.37 26.59 -69.70
N SER A 303 38.23 25.28 -69.98
CA SER A 303 38.06 24.76 -71.36
C SER A 303 37.84 23.23 -71.41
N ASP A 304 37.13 22.77 -72.46
CA ASP A 304 36.81 21.38 -72.75
C ASP A 304 37.97 20.56 -73.37
N ARG A 305 37.70 19.25 -73.51
CA ARG A 305 38.34 18.23 -74.38
C ARG A 305 39.52 17.44 -73.80
N LYS A 306 39.25 16.17 -73.47
CA LYS A 306 39.40 15.08 -74.44
C LYS A 306 38.37 13.97 -74.19
#